data_AF-A0A2E1BXP6-F1
#
_entry.id   AF-A0A2E1BXP6-F1
#
_cell.length_a   1.000
_cell.length_b   1.000
_cell.length_c   1.000
_cell.angle_alpha   90.00
_cell.angle_beta   90.00
_cell.angle_gamma   90.00
#
_symmetry.space_group_name_H-M   'P 1'
#
loop_
_entity.id
_entity.type
_entity.pdbx_description
1 polymer ?
#
loop_
_entity_poly.entity_id
_entity_poly.type
_entity_poly.pdbx_seq_one_letter_code
_entity_poly.pdbx_strand_id
1 'polypeptide(L)'
;MKSAEMLGDLDERIRVGHIDVPGFWVDVRTNTSMTSDDVISRSGMRPRDGSVVNCYLANDGAIVTENINPGQTILVGTNPPDLRVPINMRISPLEHSFYVKWERKVGDSGASVGSGHLADGCTLWVPCDEGRAIGSIRSAVELTREVNSNGKMHAQGYTYRNTGNPYIPGDLARITTSGSESFRLYDPETGELSIPVKIIDNNKSRDVKRMSFREAKHKEIDFGARFLWGIRVLSWDEERRRVLAFVEEDLTW
;
A
#
# COMPACT_ATOMS: atom_id res chain seq x y z
N MET A 1 -22.43 -37.90 7.47
CA MET A 1 -22.74 -37.43 6.11
C MET A 1 -22.89 -35.91 6.20
N LYS A 2 -22.09 -35.17 5.42
CA LYS A 2 -21.83 -33.70 5.44
C LYS A 2 -21.01 -33.24 6.67
N SER A 3 -19.88 -32.55 6.57
CA SER A 3 -19.34 -31.71 5.49
C SER A 3 -17.81 -31.70 5.57
N ALA A 4 -17.15 -32.19 4.51
CA ALA A 4 -15.71 -32.12 4.31
C ALA A 4 -15.38 -31.25 3.07
N GLU A 5 -16.14 -30.17 2.87
CA GLU A 5 -16.00 -29.24 1.74
C GLU A 5 -15.69 -27.83 2.26
N MET A 6 -14.44 -27.59 2.68
CA MET A 6 -13.91 -26.23 2.86
C MET A 6 -12.38 -26.18 2.60
N LEU A 7 -11.83 -27.15 1.85
CA LEU A 7 -10.38 -27.26 1.60
C LEU A 7 -10.00 -27.45 0.11
N GLY A 8 -10.94 -27.29 -0.83
CA GLY A 8 -10.64 -27.31 -2.27
C GLY A 8 -11.03 -25.98 -2.90
N ASP A 9 -10.04 -25.21 -3.39
CA ASP A 9 -10.23 -24.23 -4.50
C ASP A 9 -8.98 -23.40 -4.86
N LEU A 10 -7.84 -23.55 -4.16
CA LEU A 10 -6.64 -22.75 -4.48
C LEU A 10 -5.94 -23.19 -5.79
N ASP A 11 -6.13 -24.44 -6.23
CA ASP A 11 -5.45 -25.01 -7.41
C ASP A 11 -6.27 -24.95 -8.72
N GLU A 12 -7.52 -24.48 -8.73
CA GLU A 12 -8.38 -24.45 -9.93
C GLU A 12 -8.57 -23.05 -10.53
N ARG A 13 -7.60 -22.15 -10.32
CA ARG A 13 -7.68 -20.79 -10.86
C ARG A 13 -6.31 -20.19 -11.15
N ILE A 14 -6.28 -19.33 -12.15
CA ILE A 14 -5.18 -18.38 -12.38
C ILE A 14 -5.66 -17.03 -11.86
N ARG A 15 -4.88 -16.40 -10.97
CA ARG A 15 -5.19 -15.06 -10.48
C ARG A 15 -4.56 -14.02 -11.40
N VAL A 16 -5.37 -13.16 -11.99
CA VAL A 16 -4.96 -12.19 -13.01
C VAL A 16 -5.18 -10.77 -12.52
N GLY A 17 -4.12 -9.96 -12.48
CA GLY A 17 -4.18 -8.55 -12.13
C GLY A 17 -3.93 -7.65 -13.35
N HIS A 18 -4.47 -6.44 -13.36
CA HIS A 18 -4.20 -5.46 -14.40
C HIS A 18 -3.11 -4.47 -13.93
N ILE A 19 -2.05 -4.30 -14.73
CA ILE A 19 -0.94 -3.39 -14.42
C ILE A 19 -1.41 -1.93 -14.44
N ASP A 20 -2.09 -1.54 -15.53
CA ASP A 20 -2.53 -0.15 -15.73
C ASP A 20 -3.84 0.22 -14.99
N VAL A 21 -4.64 -0.76 -14.56
CA VAL A 21 -5.89 -0.58 -13.80
C VAL A 21 -5.75 -1.25 -12.44
N PRO A 22 -5.20 -0.55 -11.46
CA PRO A 22 -4.72 -1.23 -10.27
C PRO A 22 -5.86 -1.58 -9.30
N GLY A 23 -5.66 -2.63 -8.52
CA GLY A 23 -6.72 -3.24 -7.70
C GLY A 23 -7.74 -4.04 -8.51
N PHE A 24 -7.67 -4.00 -9.84
CA PHE A 24 -8.47 -4.86 -10.71
C PHE A 24 -7.86 -6.25 -10.78
N TRP A 25 -8.53 -7.19 -10.13
CA TRP A 25 -8.16 -8.59 -10.05
C TRP A 25 -9.32 -9.45 -10.50
N VAL A 26 -9.00 -10.47 -11.29
CA VAL A 26 -9.95 -11.46 -11.79
C VAL A 26 -9.37 -12.84 -11.56
N ASP A 27 -10.18 -13.74 -11.02
CA ASP A 27 -9.84 -15.17 -10.95
C ASP A 27 -10.37 -15.87 -12.21
N VAL A 28 -9.46 -16.33 -13.06
CA VAL A 28 -9.80 -17.14 -14.24
C VAL A 28 -9.82 -18.60 -13.80
N ARG A 29 -11.02 -19.17 -13.65
CA ARG A 29 -11.19 -20.58 -13.29
C ARG A 29 -10.67 -21.49 -14.40
N THR A 30 -9.79 -22.41 -14.05
CA THR A 30 -9.22 -23.41 -14.95
C THR A 30 -8.53 -24.52 -14.16
N ASN A 31 -8.63 -25.75 -14.64
CA ASN A 31 -7.91 -26.92 -14.15
C ASN A 31 -6.80 -27.37 -15.11
N THR A 32 -6.58 -26.63 -16.20
CA THR A 32 -5.52 -26.90 -17.19
C THR A 32 -4.70 -25.65 -17.45
N SER A 33 -3.47 -25.84 -17.95
CA SER A 33 -2.60 -24.75 -18.40
C SER A 33 -3.24 -23.98 -19.55
N MET A 34 -3.02 -22.66 -19.60
CA MET A 34 -3.58 -21.74 -20.59
C MET A 34 -2.49 -20.91 -21.25
N THR A 35 -2.71 -20.47 -22.48
CA THR A 35 -1.83 -19.50 -23.13
C THR A 35 -2.06 -18.09 -22.58
N SER A 36 -1.09 -17.18 -22.76
CA SER A 36 -1.25 -15.76 -22.40
C SER A 36 -2.50 -15.14 -23.06
N ASP A 37 -2.73 -15.43 -24.34
CA ASP A 37 -3.90 -14.94 -25.08
C ASP A 37 -5.22 -15.44 -24.49
N ASP A 38 -5.29 -16.72 -24.11
CA ASP A 38 -6.49 -17.27 -23.47
C ASP A 38 -6.76 -16.60 -22.12
N VAL A 39 -5.72 -16.36 -21.32
CA VAL A 39 -5.85 -15.69 -20.02
C VAL A 39 -6.28 -14.23 -20.19
N ILE A 40 -5.70 -13.48 -21.13
CA ILE A 40 -6.09 -12.10 -21.44
C ILE A 40 -7.56 -12.06 -21.91
N SER A 41 -7.95 -12.99 -22.77
CA SER A 41 -9.32 -13.05 -23.28
C SER A 41 -10.33 -13.39 -22.19
N ARG A 42 -10.05 -14.41 -21.35
CA ARG A 42 -10.99 -14.86 -20.31
C ARG A 42 -11.04 -13.93 -19.10
N SER A 43 -9.96 -13.21 -18.80
CA SER A 43 -9.95 -12.17 -17.77
C SER A 43 -10.69 -10.90 -18.19
N GLY A 44 -11.01 -10.75 -19.48
CA GLY A 44 -11.63 -9.53 -20.02
C GLY A 44 -10.66 -8.35 -20.10
N MET A 45 -9.35 -8.59 -19.95
CA MET A 45 -8.31 -7.54 -19.96
C MET A 45 -7.76 -7.27 -21.38
N ARG A 46 -8.45 -7.72 -22.43
CA ARG A 46 -8.09 -7.42 -23.81
C ARG A 46 -8.47 -5.98 -24.17
N PRO A 47 -7.53 -5.13 -24.61
CA PRO A 47 -7.85 -3.77 -25.03
C PRO A 47 -8.79 -3.74 -26.23
N ARG A 48 -9.73 -2.79 -26.25
CA ARG A 48 -10.70 -2.61 -27.35
C ARG A 48 -10.15 -1.82 -28.52
N ASP A 49 -9.12 -1.02 -28.27
CA ASP A 49 -8.42 -0.20 -29.27
C ASP A 49 -7.39 -0.99 -30.10
N GLY A 50 -7.19 -2.27 -29.77
CA GLY A 50 -6.22 -3.14 -30.45
C GLY A 50 -4.77 -2.98 -29.95
N SER A 51 -4.53 -2.20 -28.89
CA SER A 51 -3.24 -2.14 -28.21
C SER A 51 -2.79 -3.54 -27.77
N VAL A 52 -1.49 -3.83 -27.91
CA VAL A 52 -0.89 -5.10 -27.48
C VAL A 52 -0.66 -5.07 -25.98
N VAL A 53 -1.06 -6.12 -25.28
CA VAL A 53 -0.77 -6.36 -23.86
C VAL A 53 -0.05 -7.70 -23.72
N ASN A 54 0.79 -7.81 -22.70
CA ASN A 54 1.52 -9.02 -22.36
C ASN A 54 1.11 -9.52 -20.98
N CYS A 55 1.33 -10.82 -20.75
CA CYS A 55 1.29 -11.42 -19.43
C CYS A 55 2.68 -11.37 -18.80
N TYR A 56 2.75 -10.95 -17.54
CA TYR A 56 3.95 -10.92 -16.73
C TYR A 56 3.75 -11.79 -15.49
N LEU A 57 4.78 -12.48 -15.08
CA LEU A 57 4.81 -13.16 -13.79
C LEU A 57 4.72 -12.12 -12.68
N ALA A 58 3.82 -12.33 -11.72
CA ALA A 58 3.65 -11.38 -10.64
C ALA A 58 4.95 -11.24 -9.81
N ASN A 59 5.56 -12.35 -9.42
CA ASN A 59 6.69 -12.41 -8.50
C ASN A 59 7.96 -11.65 -8.98
N ASP A 60 8.24 -11.65 -10.27
CA ASP A 60 9.51 -11.14 -10.82
C ASP A 60 9.34 -10.29 -12.08
N GLY A 61 8.10 -10.02 -12.52
CA GLY A 61 7.80 -9.18 -13.66
C GLY A 61 8.30 -9.72 -15.00
N ALA A 62 8.79 -10.96 -15.05
CA ALA A 62 9.25 -11.57 -16.29
C ALA A 62 8.06 -11.76 -17.23
N ILE A 63 8.28 -11.52 -18.52
CA ILE A 63 7.27 -11.80 -19.53
C ILE A 63 7.01 -13.31 -19.58
N VAL A 64 5.74 -13.70 -19.57
CA VAL A 64 5.33 -15.09 -19.67
C VAL A 64 5.48 -15.53 -21.12
N THR A 65 6.47 -16.38 -21.38
CA THR A 65 6.73 -16.98 -22.71
C THR A 65 6.19 -18.41 -22.84
N GLU A 66 5.81 -19.03 -21.73
CA GLU A 66 5.29 -20.40 -21.66
C GLU A 66 3.81 -20.42 -21.26
N ASN A 67 3.21 -21.60 -21.11
CA ASN A 67 1.82 -21.70 -20.63
C ASN A 67 1.70 -21.32 -19.15
N ILE A 68 0.59 -20.68 -18.81
CA ILE A 68 0.21 -20.29 -17.46
C ILE A 68 -0.60 -21.42 -16.83
N ASN A 69 -0.09 -22.00 -15.76
CA ASN A 69 -0.69 -23.10 -15.03
C ASN A 69 -1.68 -22.62 -13.96
N PRO A 70 -2.70 -23.41 -13.62
CA PRO A 70 -3.52 -23.18 -12.43
C PRO A 70 -2.66 -22.97 -11.18
N GLY A 71 -3.13 -22.13 -10.26
CA GLY A 71 -2.40 -21.71 -9.05
C GLY A 71 -1.44 -20.53 -9.28
N GLN A 72 -1.08 -20.20 -10.53
CA GLN A 72 -0.19 -19.07 -10.80
C GLN A 72 -0.92 -17.72 -10.67
N THR A 73 -0.15 -16.69 -10.29
CA THR A 73 -0.58 -15.29 -10.28
C THR A 73 0.18 -14.53 -11.36
N ILE A 74 -0.55 -13.87 -12.25
CA ILE A 74 0.02 -13.14 -13.40
C ILE A 74 -0.58 -11.72 -13.48
N LEU A 75 0.13 -10.85 -14.18
CA LEU A 75 -0.25 -9.47 -14.44
C LEU A 75 -0.40 -9.24 -15.95
N VAL A 76 -1.45 -8.53 -16.37
CA VAL A 76 -1.69 -8.14 -17.76
C VAL A 76 -1.50 -6.63 -17.89
N GLY A 77 -0.72 -6.21 -18.89
CA GLY A 77 -0.52 -4.80 -19.16
C GLY A 77 0.30 -4.54 -20.41
N THR A 78 0.39 -3.25 -20.77
CA THR A 78 1.19 -2.80 -21.91
C THR A 78 2.68 -2.76 -21.62
N ASN A 79 3.04 -2.58 -20.35
CA ASN A 79 4.41 -2.46 -19.86
C ASN A 79 4.66 -3.45 -18.71
N PRO A 80 5.91 -3.88 -18.47
CA PRO A 80 6.23 -4.72 -17.32
C PRO A 80 5.89 -4.03 -15.99
N PRO A 81 5.53 -4.80 -14.95
CA PRO A 81 5.14 -4.25 -13.66
C PRO A 81 6.33 -3.60 -12.94
N ASP A 82 6.08 -2.51 -12.20
CA ASP A 82 7.07 -1.95 -11.28
C ASP A 82 7.12 -2.80 -10.00
N LEU A 83 8.05 -3.75 -9.96
CA LEU A 83 8.22 -4.71 -8.86
C LEU A 83 8.66 -4.08 -7.53
N ARG A 84 8.97 -2.78 -7.51
CA ARG A 84 9.16 -2.02 -6.26
C ARG A 84 7.83 -1.80 -5.54
N VAL A 85 6.71 -2.02 -6.22
CA VAL A 85 5.36 -1.96 -5.70
C VAL A 85 4.87 -3.41 -5.57
N PRO A 86 4.33 -3.85 -4.42
CA PRO A 86 3.85 -5.21 -4.31
C PRO A 86 2.68 -5.37 -5.28
N ILE A 87 2.68 -6.50 -5.98
CA ILE A 87 1.81 -6.81 -7.12
C ILE A 87 0.33 -6.52 -6.81
N ASN A 88 -0.13 -6.72 -5.58
CA ASN A 88 -1.50 -6.50 -5.13
C ASN A 88 -1.85 -5.04 -4.75
N MET A 89 -0.96 -4.08 -4.91
CA MET A 89 -1.08 -2.79 -4.24
C MET A 89 -0.92 -1.62 -5.21
N ARG A 90 -2.01 -0.90 -5.47
CA ARG A 90 -1.92 0.50 -5.95
C ARG A 90 -1.67 1.38 -4.74
N ILE A 91 -0.73 2.30 -4.89
CA ILE A 91 -0.77 3.53 -4.10
C ILE A 91 -1.57 4.54 -4.90
N SER A 92 -2.88 4.61 -4.63
CA SER A 92 -3.71 5.73 -5.08
C SER A 92 -4.31 6.34 -3.84
N PRO A 93 -3.90 7.56 -3.47
CA PRO A 93 -4.46 8.21 -2.30
C PRO A 93 -5.98 8.31 -2.49
N LEU A 94 -6.73 7.72 -1.56
CA LEU A 94 -8.18 7.84 -1.52
C LEU A 94 -8.59 8.50 -0.21
N GLU A 95 -9.31 9.60 -0.33
CA GLU A 95 -9.75 10.36 0.84
C GLU A 95 -10.95 9.71 1.53
N HIS A 96 -10.88 9.70 2.85
CA HIS A 96 -11.94 9.22 3.71
C HIS A 96 -12.16 10.17 4.87
N SER A 97 -13.43 10.36 5.22
CA SER A 97 -13.81 10.76 6.57
C SER A 97 -14.19 9.49 7.31
N PHE A 98 -13.48 9.17 8.39
CA PHE A 98 -13.72 7.93 9.13
C PHE A 98 -13.62 8.12 10.64
N TYR A 99 -14.36 7.29 11.37
CA TYR A 99 -14.39 7.29 12.83
C TYR A 99 -13.36 6.29 13.37
N VAL A 100 -12.34 6.79 14.08
CA VAL A 100 -11.34 5.94 14.71
C VAL A 100 -11.96 5.31 15.96
N LYS A 101 -12.25 4.01 15.87
CA LYS A 101 -12.99 3.26 16.88
C LYS A 101 -12.08 2.53 17.85
N TRP A 102 -10.99 1.96 17.33
CA TRP A 102 -10.10 1.08 18.09
C TRP A 102 -8.67 1.62 18.07
N GLU A 103 -7.89 1.21 19.06
CA GLU A 103 -6.46 1.46 19.15
C GLU A 103 -5.75 0.16 19.55
N ARG A 104 -4.56 -0.06 19.00
CA ARG A 104 -3.66 -1.12 19.45
C ARG A 104 -2.21 -0.65 19.45
N LYS A 105 -1.40 -1.35 20.25
CA LYS A 105 0.04 -1.19 20.29
C LYS A 105 0.71 -2.08 19.24
N VAL A 106 1.70 -1.53 18.55
CA VAL A 106 2.51 -2.20 17.53
C VAL A 106 3.99 -1.92 17.74
N GLY A 107 4.83 -2.86 17.29
CA GLY A 107 6.28 -2.80 17.46
C GLY A 107 6.73 -2.97 18.91
N ASP A 108 8.05 -3.09 19.09
CA ASP A 108 8.65 -3.33 20.40
C ASP A 108 8.63 -2.07 21.28
N SER A 109 8.49 -0.88 20.66
CA SER A 109 8.41 0.37 21.40
C SER A 109 7.01 0.74 21.90
N GLY A 110 5.98 0.00 21.46
CA GLY A 110 4.59 0.28 21.80
C GLY A 110 4.01 1.48 21.06
N ALA A 111 4.32 1.65 19.78
CA ALA A 111 3.68 2.67 18.94
C ALA A 111 2.17 2.40 18.82
N SER A 112 1.36 3.45 18.75
CA SER A 112 -0.10 3.32 18.68
C SER A 112 -0.61 3.38 17.23
N VAL A 113 -1.54 2.49 16.89
CA VAL A 113 -2.24 2.49 15.61
C VAL A 113 -3.73 2.44 15.88
N GLY A 114 -4.46 3.39 15.29
CA GLY A 114 -5.90 3.48 15.33
C GLY A 114 -6.54 2.75 14.16
N SER A 115 -7.79 2.30 14.33
CA SER A 115 -8.57 1.76 13.21
C SER A 115 -10.06 2.05 13.29
N GLY A 116 -10.70 2.02 12.12
CA GLY A 116 -12.12 2.23 11.93
C GLY A 116 -12.62 1.62 10.62
N HIS A 117 -13.93 1.50 10.49
CA HIS A 117 -14.55 1.02 9.26
C HIS A 117 -14.81 2.17 8.29
N LEU A 118 -14.49 1.92 7.02
CA LEU A 118 -14.92 2.75 5.89
C LEU A 118 -16.34 2.36 5.47
N ALA A 119 -16.95 3.17 4.59
CA ALA A 119 -18.33 2.98 4.14
C ALA A 119 -18.57 1.64 3.42
N ASP A 120 -17.54 1.08 2.79
CA ASP A 120 -17.57 -0.21 2.08
C ASP A 120 -17.25 -1.41 2.98
N GLY A 121 -17.09 -1.21 4.29
CA GLY A 121 -16.75 -2.25 5.25
C GLY A 121 -15.26 -2.59 5.34
N CYS A 122 -14.39 -1.92 4.56
CA CYS A 122 -12.95 -2.02 4.72
C CYS A 122 -12.50 -1.46 6.09
N THR A 123 -11.51 -2.09 6.72
CA THR A 123 -10.92 -1.57 7.96
C THR A 123 -9.67 -0.75 7.63
N LEU A 124 -9.74 0.57 7.84
CA LEU A 124 -8.60 1.46 7.66
C LEU A 124 -7.77 1.54 8.95
N TRP A 125 -6.46 1.36 8.82
CA TRP A 125 -5.48 1.52 9.89
C TRP A 125 -4.65 2.78 9.68
N VAL A 126 -4.52 3.60 10.72
CA VAL A 126 -3.73 4.84 10.71
C VAL A 126 -2.80 4.90 11.92
N PRO A 127 -1.56 5.38 11.78
CA PRO A 127 -0.73 5.74 12.92
C PRO A 127 -1.44 6.77 13.79
N CYS A 128 -1.29 6.68 15.10
CA CYS A 128 -1.79 7.69 16.02
C CYS A 128 -0.91 7.83 17.26
N ASP A 129 -0.83 9.05 17.79
CA ASP A 129 -0.34 9.23 19.16
C ASP A 129 -1.45 8.78 20.14
N GLU A 130 -1.04 8.16 21.25
CA GLU A 130 -1.95 7.64 22.28
C GLU A 130 -3.09 8.61 22.62
N GLY A 131 -4.33 8.12 22.60
CA GLY A 131 -5.51 8.86 23.04
C GLY A 131 -5.95 10.05 22.18
N ARG A 132 -5.18 10.50 21.17
CA ARG A 132 -5.59 11.62 20.29
C ARG A 132 -6.54 11.22 19.17
N ALA A 133 -6.51 9.96 18.75
CA ALA A 133 -7.27 9.50 17.60
C ALA A 133 -8.64 8.89 17.98
N ILE A 134 -8.75 8.17 19.10
CA ILE A 134 -9.96 7.43 19.46
C ILE A 134 -11.16 8.35 19.65
N GLY A 135 -12.31 7.94 19.12
CA GLY A 135 -13.60 8.55 19.44
C GLY A 135 -13.92 9.80 18.62
N SER A 136 -13.14 10.06 17.57
CA SER A 136 -13.29 11.24 16.71
C SER A 136 -13.38 10.86 15.23
N ILE A 137 -14.12 11.67 14.48
CA ILE A 137 -14.10 11.62 13.02
C ILE A 137 -12.85 12.36 12.54
N ARG A 138 -12.08 11.73 11.65
CA ARG A 138 -10.84 12.28 11.09
C ARG A 138 -10.85 12.19 9.57
N SER A 139 -10.20 13.15 8.93
CA SER A 139 -9.79 13.01 7.54
C SER A 139 -8.57 12.10 7.47
N ALA A 140 -8.62 11.13 6.58
CA ALA A 140 -7.51 10.22 6.32
C ALA A 140 -7.40 9.92 4.84
N VAL A 141 -6.15 9.65 4.44
CA VAL A 141 -5.84 9.15 3.12
C VAL A 141 -5.52 7.67 3.24
N GLU A 142 -6.27 6.86 2.50
CA GLU A 142 -5.92 5.47 2.24
C GLU A 142 -4.80 5.44 1.19
N LEU A 143 -3.73 4.72 1.51
CA LEU A 143 -2.62 4.50 0.58
C LEU A 143 -2.69 3.14 -0.06
N THR A 144 -3.10 2.12 0.70
CA THR A 144 -3.03 0.74 0.24
C THR A 144 -4.25 -0.03 0.72
N ARG A 145 -4.63 -1.06 -0.03
CA ARG A 145 -5.73 -1.95 0.30
C ARG A 145 -5.38 -3.38 -0.03
N GLU A 146 -5.69 -4.28 0.88
CA GLU A 146 -5.45 -5.71 0.76
C GLU A 146 -6.60 -6.53 1.34
N VAL A 147 -6.75 -7.75 0.85
CA VAL A 147 -7.65 -8.75 1.43
C VAL A 147 -6.80 -9.69 2.26
N ASN A 148 -7.10 -9.80 3.56
CA ASN A 148 -6.37 -10.72 4.42
C ASN A 148 -6.78 -12.19 4.18
N SER A 149 -6.11 -13.13 4.86
CA SER A 149 -6.38 -14.57 4.76
C SER A 149 -7.82 -14.97 5.14
N ASN A 150 -8.53 -14.12 5.89
CA ASN A 150 -9.93 -14.34 6.27
C ASN A 150 -10.94 -13.69 5.30
N GLY A 151 -10.48 -13.21 4.13
CA GLY A 151 -11.34 -12.56 3.14
C GLY A 151 -11.82 -11.17 3.53
N LYS A 152 -11.25 -10.55 4.58
CA LYS A 152 -11.61 -9.20 5.02
C LYS A 152 -10.71 -8.16 4.37
N MET A 153 -11.32 -7.06 3.92
CA MET A 153 -10.59 -5.91 3.37
C MET A 153 -9.97 -5.09 4.49
N HIS A 154 -8.68 -4.82 4.35
CA HIS A 154 -7.90 -3.95 5.20
C HIS A 154 -7.18 -2.91 4.35
N ALA A 155 -7.10 -1.70 4.88
CA ALA A 155 -6.41 -0.60 4.25
C ALA A 155 -5.38 0.00 5.20
N GLN A 156 -4.27 0.48 4.65
CA GLN A 156 -3.28 1.27 5.39
C GLN A 156 -3.33 2.70 4.90
N GLY A 157 -3.34 3.64 5.83
CA GLY A 157 -3.35 5.07 5.54
C GLY A 157 -2.77 5.88 6.68
N TYR A 158 -3.08 7.16 6.69
CA TYR A 158 -2.79 8.09 7.79
C TYR A 158 -3.74 9.29 7.76
N THR A 159 -3.81 9.99 8.89
CA THR A 159 -4.67 11.18 9.03
C THR A 159 -3.97 12.45 8.58
N TYR A 160 -4.75 13.40 8.09
CA TYR A 160 -4.30 14.77 7.77
C TYR A 160 -5.38 15.78 8.19
N ARG A 161 -5.07 17.07 8.09
CA ARG A 161 -6.04 18.16 8.33
C ARG A 161 -6.50 18.75 6.99
N ASN A 162 -7.82 18.89 6.83
CA ASN A 162 -8.41 19.52 5.63
C ASN A 162 -8.42 21.06 5.72
N THR A 163 -8.03 21.64 6.86
CA THR A 163 -8.08 23.09 7.10
C THR A 163 -6.77 23.55 7.72
N GLY A 164 -6.20 24.63 7.19
CA GLY A 164 -4.90 25.13 7.60
C GLY A 164 -3.78 24.15 7.23
N ASN A 165 -2.73 24.09 8.06
CA ASN A 165 -1.57 23.27 7.78
C ASN A 165 -1.94 21.77 7.85
N PRO A 166 -1.75 21.00 6.77
CA PRO A 166 -2.17 19.59 6.72
C PRO A 166 -1.40 18.73 7.73
N TYR A 167 -0.14 19.10 7.99
CA TYR A 167 0.79 18.41 8.88
C TYR A 167 1.40 19.38 9.89
N ILE A 168 1.46 18.98 11.17
CA ILE A 168 2.06 19.77 12.26
C ILE A 168 3.09 18.94 13.03
N PRO A 169 4.00 19.57 13.79
CA PRO A 169 4.98 18.86 14.59
C PRO A 169 4.33 17.82 15.53
N GLY A 170 4.87 16.61 15.52
CA GLY A 170 4.40 15.47 16.30
C GLY A 170 3.48 14.52 15.54
N ASP A 171 2.85 14.95 14.43
CA ASP A 171 1.98 14.09 13.65
C ASP A 171 2.70 12.83 13.16
N LEU A 172 1.95 11.74 13.10
CA LEU A 172 2.39 10.48 12.53
C LEU A 172 1.75 10.27 11.17
N ALA A 173 2.56 9.92 10.18
CA ALA A 173 2.10 9.69 8.82
C ALA A 173 2.79 8.46 8.22
N ARG A 174 2.32 8.06 7.03
CA ARG A 174 2.97 7.03 6.23
C ARG A 174 3.37 7.61 4.89
N ILE A 175 4.56 7.27 4.43
CA ILE A 175 5.10 7.68 3.14
C ILE A 175 5.42 6.46 2.31
N THR A 176 5.24 6.62 1.00
CA THR A 176 5.59 5.61 0.01
C THR A 176 6.87 6.03 -0.71
N THR A 177 7.65 5.06 -1.17
CA THR A 177 8.81 5.33 -2.00
C THR A 177 8.38 5.54 -3.44
N SER A 178 8.56 6.74 -3.98
CA SER A 178 8.15 7.06 -5.36
C SER A 178 9.16 6.61 -6.42
N GLY A 179 10.01 5.62 -6.13
CA GLY A 179 11.06 5.15 -7.05
C GLY A 179 12.15 6.18 -7.43
N SER A 180 12.04 7.44 -6.95
CA SER A 180 12.86 8.61 -7.33
C SER A 180 13.66 9.19 -6.16
N GLU A 181 13.96 8.37 -5.14
CA GLU A 181 14.62 8.78 -3.88
C GLU A 181 13.87 9.86 -3.07
N SER A 182 12.70 10.30 -3.52
CA SER A 182 11.89 11.30 -2.84
C SER A 182 10.67 10.68 -2.15
N PHE A 183 10.53 11.00 -0.86
CA PHE A 183 9.35 10.65 -0.09
C PHE A 183 8.30 11.74 -0.22
N ARG A 184 7.03 11.34 -0.32
CA ARG A 184 5.93 12.28 -0.49
C ARG A 184 4.76 11.95 0.43
N LEU A 185 4.09 13.02 0.88
CA LEU A 185 2.81 12.96 1.58
C LEU A 185 1.70 13.44 0.66
N TYR A 186 0.48 13.11 1.07
CA TYR A 186 -0.76 13.49 0.42
C TYR A 186 -0.99 14.99 0.57
N ASP A 187 -1.32 15.64 -0.52
CA ASP A 187 -1.63 17.04 -0.56
C ASP A 187 -3.15 17.22 -0.73
N PRO A 188 -3.85 17.73 0.30
CA PRO A 188 -5.30 17.94 0.21
C PRO A 188 -5.71 18.99 -0.83
N GLU A 189 -4.78 19.82 -1.32
CA GLU A 189 -5.09 20.79 -2.37
C GLU A 189 -5.10 20.16 -3.76
N THR A 190 -4.28 19.13 -4.00
CA THR A 190 -4.16 18.49 -5.32
C THR A 190 -4.87 17.14 -5.38
N GLY A 191 -5.11 16.50 -4.23
CA GLY A 191 -5.60 15.13 -4.16
C GLY A 191 -4.52 14.08 -4.44
N GLU A 192 -3.24 14.48 -4.50
CA GLU A 192 -2.13 13.62 -4.91
C GLU A 192 -1.04 13.50 -3.85
N LEU A 193 -0.15 12.51 -4.00
CA LEU A 193 1.08 12.42 -3.20
C LEU A 193 2.14 13.39 -3.73
N SER A 194 1.97 14.68 -3.47
CA SER A 194 2.84 15.75 -4.00
C SER A 194 3.67 16.50 -2.97
N ILE A 195 3.34 16.45 -1.67
CA ILE A 195 4.09 17.19 -0.63
C ILE A 195 5.44 16.52 -0.38
N PRO A 196 6.57 17.19 -0.66
CA PRO A 196 7.89 16.59 -0.46
C PRO A 196 8.22 16.43 1.02
N VAL A 197 8.77 15.26 1.37
CA VAL A 197 9.27 14.96 2.72
C VAL A 197 10.78 14.83 2.70
N LYS A 198 11.44 15.59 3.58
CA LYS A 198 12.87 15.44 3.86
C LYS A 198 13.05 14.77 5.21
N ILE A 199 13.61 13.56 5.18
CA ILE A 199 14.02 12.83 6.37
C ILE A 199 15.32 13.44 6.91
N ILE A 200 15.36 13.71 8.21
CA ILE A 200 16.57 14.22 8.85
C ILE A 200 17.45 13.03 9.27
N ASP A 201 18.61 12.91 8.63
CA ASP A 201 19.68 12.00 9.05
C ASP A 201 20.40 12.58 10.27
N ASN A 202 19.86 12.37 11.47
CA ASN A 202 20.54 12.79 12.70
C ASN A 202 20.91 11.59 13.57
N ASN A 203 22.09 11.02 13.33
CA ASN A 203 22.73 9.96 14.14
C ASN A 203 23.11 10.41 15.57
N LYS A 204 22.72 11.61 16.01
CA LYS A 204 23.06 12.14 17.35
C LYS A 204 21.95 11.94 18.38
N SER A 205 20.82 11.36 18.01
CA SER A 205 19.79 11.03 18.99
C SER A 205 20.20 9.79 19.79
N ARG A 206 20.36 9.94 21.10
CA ARG A 206 20.42 8.79 22.04
C ARG A 206 19.09 8.03 22.11
N ASP A 207 18.04 8.48 21.42
CA ASP A 207 16.80 7.72 21.26
C ASP A 207 16.98 6.64 20.20
N VAL A 208 17.09 5.40 20.67
CA VAL A 208 17.27 4.13 19.93
C VAL A 208 16.12 3.84 18.93
N LYS A 209 15.13 4.73 18.79
CA LYS A 209 13.85 4.48 18.10
C LYS A 209 13.69 5.19 16.74
N ARG A 210 14.68 5.97 16.29
CA ARG A 210 14.59 6.76 15.05
C ARG A 210 15.60 6.28 14.02
N MET A 211 15.15 6.17 12.77
CA MET A 211 15.95 5.67 11.65
C MET A 211 16.29 6.78 10.66
N SER A 212 17.54 6.81 10.18
CA SER A 212 17.98 7.68 9.09
C SER A 212 17.40 7.24 7.74
N PHE A 213 17.38 8.12 6.75
CA PHE A 213 17.02 7.79 5.37
C PHE A 213 17.88 6.65 4.83
N ARG A 214 19.19 6.71 5.10
CA ARG A 214 20.14 5.70 4.64
C ARG A 214 19.89 4.32 5.27
N GLU A 215 19.58 4.28 6.57
CA GLU A 215 19.21 3.03 7.25
C GLU A 215 17.87 2.49 6.76
N ALA A 216 16.89 3.37 6.50
CA ALA A 216 15.62 2.99 5.88
C ALA A 216 15.86 2.34 4.52
N LYS A 217 16.66 2.98 3.66
CA LYS A 217 17.07 2.42 2.36
C LYS A 217 17.85 1.13 2.47
N HIS A 218 18.72 0.98 3.46
CA HIS A 218 19.44 -0.28 3.67
C HIS A 218 18.49 -1.42 4.06
N LYS A 219 17.50 -1.15 4.92
CA LYS A 219 16.44 -2.13 5.24
C LYS A 219 15.59 -2.52 4.03
N GLU A 220 15.40 -1.64 3.03
CA GLU A 220 14.76 -2.04 1.76
C GLU A 220 15.58 -3.07 0.97
N ILE A 221 16.92 -3.05 1.12
CA ILE A 221 17.81 -4.01 0.48
C ILE A 221 17.73 -5.37 1.20
N ASP A 222 17.69 -5.35 2.54
CA ASP A 222 17.73 -6.57 3.36
C ASP A 222 16.38 -7.30 3.45
N PHE A 223 15.26 -6.56 3.48
CA PHE A 223 13.92 -7.11 3.69
C PHE A 223 13.06 -7.11 2.42
N GLY A 224 13.61 -6.67 1.28
CA GLY A 224 12.84 -6.27 0.11
C GLY A 224 12.24 -4.87 0.29
N ALA A 225 11.75 -4.26 -0.81
CA ALA A 225 11.18 -2.93 -0.78
C ALA A 225 10.06 -2.85 0.29
N ARG A 226 10.31 -2.11 1.38
CA ARG A 226 9.26 -1.82 2.37
C ARG A 226 8.34 -0.75 1.81
N PHE A 227 7.05 -1.04 1.84
CA PHE A 227 6.08 -0.33 1.02
C PHE A 227 5.56 0.93 1.70
N LEU A 228 5.55 0.95 3.04
CA LEU A 228 5.08 2.07 3.83
C LEU A 228 6.03 2.38 4.98
N TRP A 229 6.71 3.53 4.89
CA TRP A 229 7.52 4.03 5.97
C TRP A 229 6.66 4.86 6.93
N GLY A 230 6.70 4.52 8.21
CA GLY A 230 6.14 5.35 9.26
C GLY A 230 7.05 6.55 9.51
N ILE A 231 6.47 7.75 9.60
CA ILE A 231 7.24 8.96 9.94
C ILE A 231 6.58 9.77 11.04
N ARG A 232 7.42 10.53 11.75
CA ARG A 232 6.99 11.61 12.63
C ARG A 232 7.37 12.97 12.05
N VAL A 233 6.37 13.82 11.87
CA VAL A 233 6.52 15.20 11.39
C VAL A 233 7.24 16.03 12.45
N LEU A 234 8.26 16.77 12.03
CA LEU A 234 9.03 17.70 12.87
C LEU A 234 8.63 19.14 12.61
N SER A 235 8.42 19.49 11.34
CA SER A 235 7.95 20.80 10.95
C SER A 235 7.32 20.80 9.56
N TRP A 236 6.52 21.83 9.33
CA TRP A 236 5.89 22.18 8.08
C TRP A 236 6.44 23.51 7.60
N ASP A 237 6.83 23.58 6.34
CA ASP A 237 7.26 24.80 5.67
C ASP A 237 6.15 25.20 4.69
N GLU A 238 5.42 26.26 5.05
CA GLU A 238 4.27 26.78 4.31
C GLU A 238 4.66 27.27 2.92
N GLU A 239 5.74 28.05 2.81
CA GLU A 239 6.16 28.68 1.55
C GLU A 239 6.52 27.63 0.49
N ARG A 240 7.14 26.53 0.91
CA ARG A 240 7.62 25.47 0.01
C ARG A 240 6.75 24.22 0.04
N ARG A 241 5.65 24.23 0.80
CA ARG A 241 4.77 23.08 1.08
C ARG A 241 5.54 21.77 1.30
N ARG A 242 6.49 21.79 2.22
CA ARG A 242 7.38 20.64 2.50
C ARG A 242 7.37 20.26 3.97
N VAL A 243 7.64 18.98 4.23
CA VAL A 243 7.72 18.41 5.58
C VAL A 243 9.15 18.01 5.90
N LEU A 244 9.59 18.32 7.12
CA LEU A 244 10.74 17.69 7.75
C LEU A 244 10.26 16.60 8.71
N ALA A 245 10.89 15.43 8.69
CA ALA A 245 10.45 14.28 9.50
C ALA A 245 11.61 13.36 9.94
N PHE A 246 11.31 12.47 10.89
CA PHE A 246 12.10 11.26 11.16
C PHE A 246 11.32 10.02 10.77
N VAL A 247 12.01 8.92 10.47
CA VAL A 247 11.41 7.60 10.32
C VAL A 247 11.18 6.97 11.70
N GLU A 248 9.97 6.48 11.92
CA GLU A 248 9.53 5.73 13.09
C GLU A 248 9.53 4.24 12.75
N GLU A 249 10.49 3.49 13.29
CA GLU A 249 10.70 2.09 12.91
C GLU A 249 9.48 1.21 13.20
N ASP A 250 8.88 1.35 14.38
CA ASP A 250 7.74 0.54 14.81
C ASP A 250 6.45 0.77 14.00
N LEU A 251 6.41 1.83 13.22
CA LEU A 251 5.27 2.19 12.37
C LEU A 251 5.50 1.85 10.88
N THR A 252 6.65 1.26 10.57
CA THR A 252 7.01 0.84 9.22
C THR A 252 6.45 -0.56 8.92
N TRP A 253 5.86 -0.71 7.73
CA TRP A 253 5.23 -1.94 7.23
C TRP A 253 5.86 -2.38 5.90
#